data_AF-A0AA45MD82-F1
#
_entry.id   AF-A0AA45MD82-F1
#
_cell.length_a   1.000
_cell.length_b   1.000
_cell.length_c   1.000
_cell.angle_alpha   90.00
_cell.angle_beta   90.00
_cell.angle_gamma   90.00
#
_symmetry.space_group_name_H-M   'P 1'
#
loop_
_entity.id
_entity.type
_entity.pdbx_description
1 polymer ?
#
loop_
_entity_poly.entity_id
_entity_poly.type
_entity_poly.pdbx_seq_one_letter_code
_entity_poly.pdbx_strand_id
1 'polypeptide(L)'
;MDLAELRTKKFTPFLPDDSQVNPGVYGAELAYWLAQQLASRGVITSYPESEDWGWYLNYTGRDGAEFAIHCGNVFGEDDLWLLSLRRYSRKMFGRDKPSFEKASVLINAIRDVLSNAGIATLDWRAGVLG
;
A
#
# COMPACT_ATOMS: atom_id res chain seq x y z
N MET A 1 -11.82 4.47 3.41
CA MET A 1 -10.54 3.79 3.17
C MET A 1 -10.45 3.65 1.68
N ASP A 2 -9.34 4.05 1.08
CA ASP A 2 -9.18 3.88 -0.36
C ASP A 2 -8.51 2.53 -0.56
N LEU A 3 -9.24 1.60 -1.16
CA LEU A 3 -8.80 0.25 -1.48
C LEU A 3 -8.64 0.16 -2.99
N ALA A 4 -7.54 -0.44 -3.45
CA ALA A 4 -7.36 -0.84 -4.83
C ALA A 4 -7.08 -2.34 -4.88
N GLU A 5 -7.78 -3.03 -5.77
CA GLU A 5 -7.56 -4.44 -6.09
C GLU A 5 -6.64 -4.53 -7.31
N LEU A 6 -5.66 -5.42 -7.28
CA LEU A 6 -4.70 -5.65 -8.35
C LEU A 6 -4.74 -7.13 -8.73
N ARG A 7 -4.97 -7.44 -10.01
CA ARG A 7 -4.86 -8.82 -10.51
C ARG A 7 -3.58 -8.98 -11.33
N THR A 8 -2.61 -9.71 -10.81
CA THR A 8 -1.29 -9.92 -11.42
C THR A 8 -0.52 -11.09 -10.81
N LYS A 9 0.22 -11.81 -11.66
CA LYS A 9 1.18 -12.86 -11.25
C LYS A 9 2.62 -12.35 -11.11
N LYS A 10 2.84 -11.03 -11.19
CA LYS A 10 4.18 -10.43 -11.09
C LYS A 10 4.80 -10.56 -9.71
N PHE A 11 3.98 -10.74 -8.70
CA PHE A 11 4.41 -10.94 -7.33
C PHE A 11 4.25 -12.41 -7.02
N THR A 12 5.34 -13.04 -6.64
CA THR A 12 5.37 -14.39 -6.07
C THR A 12 6.16 -14.27 -4.78
N PRO A 13 5.67 -14.85 -3.67
CA PRO A 13 6.46 -14.91 -2.44
C PRO A 13 7.83 -15.51 -2.74
N PHE A 14 8.90 -14.73 -2.56
CA PHE A 14 10.28 -15.23 -2.69
C PHE A 14 10.95 -15.34 -1.32
N LEU A 15 10.42 -14.66 -0.31
CA LEU A 15 10.82 -14.91 1.06
C LEU A 15 10.26 -16.28 1.51
N PRO A 16 11.03 -17.08 2.27
CA PRO A 16 10.53 -18.28 2.91
C PRO A 16 9.31 -17.98 3.78
N ASP A 17 8.43 -18.97 3.99
CA ASP A 17 7.23 -18.82 4.82
C ASP A 17 7.55 -18.28 6.23
N ASP A 18 8.65 -18.75 6.84
CA ASP A 18 9.12 -18.28 8.15
C ASP A 18 9.58 -16.80 8.17
N SER A 19 9.76 -16.21 6.99
CA SER A 19 10.11 -14.80 6.80
C SER A 19 8.91 -13.95 6.37
N GLN A 20 7.75 -14.58 6.14
CA GLN A 20 6.47 -13.88 5.99
C GLN A 20 5.87 -13.62 7.37
N VAL A 21 4.93 -12.67 7.44
CA VAL A 21 4.34 -12.30 8.73
C VAL A 21 3.53 -13.43 9.34
N ASN A 22 2.73 -14.09 8.52
CA ASN A 22 1.90 -15.22 8.88
C ASN A 22 1.73 -16.12 7.64
N PRO A 23 1.56 -17.44 7.82
CA PRO A 23 1.28 -18.34 6.70
C PRO A 23 0.09 -17.86 5.86
N GLY A 24 0.29 -17.70 4.55
CA GLY A 24 -0.74 -17.21 3.63
C GLY A 24 -1.02 -15.69 3.67
N VAL A 25 -0.26 -14.93 4.48
CA VAL A 25 -0.30 -13.46 4.55
C VAL A 25 0.95 -12.88 3.90
N TYR A 26 0.86 -12.65 2.59
CA TYR A 26 1.93 -12.13 1.75
C TYR A 26 1.77 -10.62 1.53
N GLY A 27 2.84 -9.99 1.05
CA GLY A 27 2.82 -8.54 0.78
C GLY A 27 4.19 -7.90 0.77
N ALA A 28 5.22 -8.58 1.31
CA ALA A 28 6.59 -8.10 1.37
C ALA A 28 7.10 -7.70 -0.01
N GLU A 29 6.86 -8.55 -1.01
CA GLU A 29 7.34 -8.39 -2.38
C GLU A 29 6.64 -7.23 -3.09
N LEU A 30 5.33 -7.11 -2.89
CA LEU A 30 4.55 -5.98 -3.39
C LEU A 30 5.01 -4.67 -2.75
N ALA A 31 5.18 -4.64 -1.42
CA ALA A 31 5.64 -3.47 -0.68
C ALA A 31 7.07 -3.08 -1.11
N TYR A 32 7.98 -4.04 -1.22
CA TYR A 32 9.36 -3.81 -1.64
C TYR A 32 9.43 -3.25 -3.05
N TRP A 33 8.74 -3.90 -4.00
CA TRP A 33 8.67 -3.43 -5.37
C TRP A 33 8.07 -2.02 -5.44
N LEU A 34 6.97 -1.77 -4.73
CA LEU A 34 6.30 -0.48 -4.74
C LEU A 34 7.20 0.62 -4.18
N ALA A 35 7.89 0.37 -3.07
CA ALA A 35 8.84 1.32 -2.47
C ALA A 35 9.94 1.72 -3.46
N GLN A 36 10.53 0.75 -4.18
CA GLN A 36 11.54 1.03 -5.20
C GLN A 36 10.99 1.86 -6.36
N GLN A 37 9.80 1.51 -6.85
CA GLN A 37 9.16 2.21 -7.96
C GLN A 37 8.77 3.64 -7.59
N LEU A 38 8.27 3.86 -6.38
CA LEU A 38 7.95 5.20 -5.86
C LEU A 38 9.23 6.03 -5.66
N ALA A 39 10.28 5.44 -5.07
CA ALA A 39 11.54 6.12 -4.84
C ALA A 39 12.19 6.59 -6.16
N SER A 40 12.11 5.77 -7.23
CA SER A 40 12.59 6.15 -8.57
C SER A 40 11.89 7.38 -9.17
N ARG A 41 10.74 7.78 -8.60
CA ARG A 41 9.93 8.95 -8.98
C ARG A 41 9.99 10.09 -7.95
N GLY A 42 10.87 9.97 -6.96
CA GLY A 42 11.04 10.97 -5.89
C GLY A 42 9.95 10.93 -4.81
N VAL A 43 9.12 9.88 -4.77
CA VAL A 43 8.16 9.66 -3.68
C VAL A 43 8.78 8.67 -2.70
N ILE A 44 9.31 9.20 -1.60
CA ILE A 44 10.05 8.40 -0.62
C ILE A 44 9.10 7.85 0.44
N THR A 45 9.10 6.53 0.60
CA THR A 45 8.39 5.82 1.68
C THR A 45 9.39 5.19 2.64
N SER A 46 8.93 4.60 3.75
CA SER A 46 9.76 3.70 4.55
C SER A 46 10.16 2.44 3.76
N TYR A 47 11.09 1.67 4.32
CA TYR A 47 11.30 0.28 3.93
C TYR A 47 10.05 -0.54 4.27
N PRO A 48 9.74 -1.66 3.56
CA PRO A 48 8.65 -2.54 3.96
C PRO A 48 8.68 -2.89 5.45
N GLU A 49 7.60 -2.54 6.13
CA GLU A 49 7.34 -2.86 7.53
C GLU A 49 6.24 -3.92 7.61
N SER A 50 6.23 -4.69 8.70
CA SER A 50 5.27 -5.75 8.95
C SER A 50 4.59 -5.60 10.30
N GLU A 51 3.29 -5.89 10.34
CA GLU A 51 2.48 -6.15 11.54
C GLU A 51 1.72 -7.45 11.31
N ASP A 52 1.21 -8.12 12.36
CA ASP A 52 0.57 -9.46 12.28
C ASP A 52 -0.51 -9.63 11.17
N TRP A 53 -1.08 -8.54 10.67
CA TRP A 53 -2.07 -8.54 9.59
C TRP A 53 -1.49 -8.35 8.17
N GLY A 54 -0.20 -8.08 8.01
CA GLY A 54 0.46 -7.95 6.71
C GLY A 54 1.59 -6.93 6.65
N TRP A 55 1.81 -6.40 5.44
CA TRP A 55 2.94 -5.52 5.13
C TRP A 55 2.46 -4.11 4.80
N TYR A 56 3.29 -3.10 5.05
CA TYR A 56 2.97 -1.72 4.72
C TYR A 56 4.20 -0.84 4.48
N LEU A 57 3.93 0.32 3.88
CA LEU A 57 4.89 1.41 3.69
C LEU A 57 4.35 2.68 4.34
N ASN A 58 5.18 3.34 5.16
CA ASN A 58 4.87 4.66 5.69
C ASN A 58 5.26 5.76 4.69
N TYR A 59 4.44 6.80 4.60
CA TYR A 59 4.69 7.99 3.79
C TYR A 59 4.35 9.25 4.56
N THR A 60 5.28 10.21 4.56
CA THR A 60 5.08 11.53 5.15
C THR A 60 5.11 12.58 4.04
N GLY A 61 3.97 13.23 3.82
CA GLY A 61 3.86 14.35 2.89
C GLY A 61 4.67 15.57 3.35
N ARG A 62 4.92 16.51 2.43
CA ARG A 62 5.72 17.73 2.70
C ARG A 62 5.16 18.60 3.82
N ASP A 63 3.85 18.54 4.06
CA ASP A 63 3.15 19.25 5.13
C ASP A 63 3.10 18.46 6.45
N GLY A 64 3.86 17.36 6.54
CA GLY A 64 3.92 16.43 7.66
C GLY A 64 2.74 15.46 7.72
N ALA A 65 1.93 15.32 6.67
CA ALA A 65 0.76 14.43 6.70
C ALA A 65 1.22 12.99 6.57
N GLU A 66 0.83 12.15 7.53
CA GLU A 66 1.30 10.77 7.62
C GLU A 66 0.24 9.79 7.11
N PHE A 67 0.72 8.86 6.30
CA PHE A 67 -0.07 7.83 5.64
C PHE A 67 0.66 6.49 5.72
N ALA A 68 -0.08 5.40 5.64
CA ALA A 68 0.47 4.09 5.32
C ALA A 68 -0.25 3.48 4.12
N ILE A 69 0.50 2.76 3.30
CA ILE A 69 -0.02 1.91 2.23
C ILE A 69 0.16 0.47 2.67
N HIS A 70 -0.94 -0.18 3.02
CA HIS A 70 -0.91 -1.61 3.30
C HIS A 70 -0.87 -2.38 1.97
N CYS A 71 -0.05 -3.42 1.92
CA CYS A 71 0.16 -4.30 0.78
C CYS A 71 -0.14 -5.72 1.24
N GLY A 72 -1.11 -6.38 0.60
CA GLY A 72 -1.51 -7.74 0.97
C GLY A 72 -2.03 -8.54 -0.20
N ASN A 73 -2.00 -9.88 -0.10
CA ASN A 73 -2.78 -10.75 -0.98
C ASN A 73 -4.21 -10.92 -0.44
N VAL A 74 -5.12 -11.35 -1.30
CA VAL A 74 -6.37 -11.99 -0.85
C VAL A 74 -6.05 -13.42 -0.42
N PHE A 75 -6.50 -13.80 0.78
CA PHE A 75 -6.20 -15.12 1.34
C PHE A 75 -6.69 -16.24 0.41
N GLY A 76 -5.82 -17.19 0.09
CA GLY A 76 -6.11 -18.29 -0.83
C GLY A 76 -5.95 -17.96 -2.32
N GLU A 77 -5.66 -16.71 -2.68
CA GLU A 77 -5.41 -16.29 -4.06
C GLU A 77 -3.91 -16.05 -4.28
N ASP A 78 -3.40 -16.42 -5.47
CA ASP A 78 -1.99 -16.26 -5.87
C ASP A 78 -1.75 -15.11 -6.85
N ASP A 79 -2.82 -14.51 -7.37
CA ASP A 79 -2.77 -13.43 -8.35
C ASP A 79 -3.58 -12.19 -7.95
N LEU A 80 -4.25 -12.20 -6.79
CA LEU A 80 -5.10 -11.10 -6.32
C LEU A 80 -4.49 -10.41 -5.11
N TRP A 81 -4.23 -9.11 -5.27
CA TRP A 81 -3.56 -8.26 -4.30
C TRP A 81 -4.40 -7.04 -3.95
N LEU A 82 -4.17 -6.50 -2.75
CA LEU A 82 -4.85 -5.34 -2.19
C LEU A 82 -3.81 -4.28 -1.82
N LEU A 83 -4.10 -3.05 -2.23
CA LEU A 83 -3.49 -1.85 -1.65
C LEU A 83 -4.55 -1.07 -0.88
N SER A 84 -4.26 -0.69 0.36
CA SER A 84 -5.17 0.17 1.12
C SER A 84 -4.47 1.35 1.78
N LEU A 85 -5.09 2.53 1.67
CA LEU A 85 -4.57 3.76 2.28
C LEU A 85 -5.10 3.92 3.71
N ARG A 86 -4.18 3.97 4.67
CA ARG A 86 -4.42 4.44 6.04
C ARG A 86 -3.94 5.88 6.19
N ARG A 87 -4.72 6.67 6.93
CA ARG A 87 -4.42 8.07 7.27
C ARG A 87 -4.17 8.17 8.77
N TYR A 88 -2.99 8.61 9.18
CA TYR A 88 -2.66 8.74 10.59
C TYR A 88 -3.20 10.05 11.16
N SER A 89 -3.85 9.94 12.31
CA SER A 89 -4.39 11.05 13.07
C SER A 89 -3.27 11.81 13.77
N ARG A 90 -3.28 13.14 13.73
CA ARG A 90 -2.27 13.95 14.44
C ARG A 90 -2.66 14.30 15.88
N LYS A 91 -3.89 14.00 16.31
CA LYS A 91 -4.37 14.29 17.67
C LYS A 91 -4.81 13.03 18.42
N MET A 92 -4.96 13.17 19.73
CA MET A 92 -5.48 12.10 20.60
C MET A 92 -6.85 11.60 20.10
N PHE A 93 -7.12 10.31 20.31
CA PHE A 93 -8.36 9.64 19.95
C PHE A 93 -8.70 9.64 18.44
N GLY A 94 -7.70 9.71 17.55
CA GLY A 94 -7.93 9.49 16.12
C GLY A 94 -8.54 10.69 15.37
N ARG A 95 -8.61 11.87 16.00
CA ARG A 95 -9.13 13.12 15.42
C ARG A 95 -8.09 13.82 14.54
N ASP A 96 -8.54 14.62 13.58
CA ASP A 96 -7.63 15.40 12.69
C ASP A 96 -6.79 14.50 11.77
N LYS A 97 -7.47 13.57 11.08
CA LYS A 97 -6.86 12.80 9.99
C LYS A 97 -6.68 13.72 8.77
N PRO A 98 -5.54 13.64 8.05
CA PRO A 98 -5.34 14.42 6.84
C PRO A 98 -6.42 14.10 5.80
N SER A 99 -6.78 15.05 4.93
CA SER A 99 -7.72 14.81 3.83
C SER A 99 -7.12 13.82 2.81
N PHE A 100 -7.97 13.21 1.99
CA PHE A 100 -7.52 12.36 0.88
C PHE A 100 -6.73 13.15 -0.17
N GLU A 101 -7.05 14.43 -0.37
CA GLU A 101 -6.30 15.32 -1.27
C GLU A 101 -4.82 15.42 -0.88
N LYS A 102 -4.50 15.38 0.42
CA LYS A 102 -3.11 15.38 0.91
C LYS A 102 -2.36 14.10 0.54
N ALA A 103 -3.05 13.01 0.22
CA ALA A 103 -2.45 11.78 -0.28
C ALA A 103 -2.27 11.78 -1.81
N SER A 104 -2.72 12.82 -2.53
CA SER A 104 -2.76 12.83 -4.00
C SER A 104 -1.41 12.53 -4.66
N VAL A 105 -0.31 13.09 -4.14
CA VAL A 105 1.05 12.80 -4.64
C VAL A 105 1.36 11.31 -4.57
N LEU A 106 1.08 10.67 -3.43
CA LEU A 106 1.31 9.25 -3.23
C LEU A 106 0.39 8.39 -4.12
N ILE A 107 -0.92 8.68 -4.11
CA ILE A 107 -1.90 7.91 -4.89
C ILE A 107 -1.66 8.02 -6.39
N ASN A 108 -1.32 9.21 -6.91
CA ASN A 108 -1.00 9.40 -8.32
C ASN A 108 0.28 8.65 -8.69
N ALA A 109 1.31 8.71 -7.85
CA ALA A 109 2.54 7.95 -8.09
C ALA A 109 2.29 6.43 -8.08
N ILE A 110 1.46 5.91 -7.17
CA ILE A 110 1.08 4.49 -7.16
C ILE A 110 0.34 4.13 -8.46
N ARG A 111 -0.62 4.95 -8.90
CA ARG A 111 -1.35 4.74 -10.16
C ARG A 111 -0.41 4.70 -11.36
N ASP A 112 0.53 5.64 -11.44
CA ASP A 112 1.53 5.69 -12.52
C ASP A 112 2.45 4.47 -12.51
N VAL A 113 2.89 4.05 -11.32
CA VAL A 113 3.72 2.85 -11.13
C VAL A 113 2.99 1.59 -11.61
N LEU A 114 1.74 1.41 -11.20
CA LEU A 114 0.93 0.25 -11.57
C LEU A 114 0.60 0.25 -13.07
N SER A 115 0.22 1.41 -13.61
CA SER A 115 -0.07 1.58 -15.04
C SER A 115 1.16 1.29 -15.90
N ASN A 116 2.33 1.86 -15.56
CA ASN A 116 3.59 1.60 -16.28
C ASN A 116 4.03 0.13 -16.18
N ALA A 117 3.63 -0.56 -15.11
CA ALA A 117 3.88 -1.98 -14.96
C ALA A 117 2.84 -2.86 -15.70
N GLY A 118 1.84 -2.28 -16.37
CA GLY A 118 0.76 -3.05 -16.99
C GLY A 118 -0.06 -3.86 -15.97
N ILE A 119 -0.11 -3.42 -14.71
CA ILE A 119 -0.92 -4.04 -13.66
C ILE A 119 -2.28 -3.36 -13.66
N ALA A 120 -3.33 -4.11 -14.00
CA ALA A 120 -4.69 -3.59 -13.97
C ALA A 120 -5.13 -3.34 -12.53
N THR A 121 -5.61 -2.12 -12.28
CA THR A 121 -6.25 -1.74 -11.02
C THR A 121 -7.75 -1.86 -11.15
N LEU A 122 -8.36 -2.70 -10.33
CA LEU A 122 -9.78 -2.73 -10.09
C LEU A 122 -10.07 -1.65 -9.04
N ASP A 123 -10.56 -0.52 -9.53
CA ASP A 123 -11.21 0.60 -8.84
C ASP A 123 -10.60 1.04 -7.49
N TRP A 124 -10.04 2.26 -7.44
CA TRP A 124 -9.76 2.92 -6.15
C TRP A 124 -11.10 3.32 -5.55
N ARG A 125 -11.73 2.42 -4.78
CA ARG A 125 -12.98 2.74 -4.10
C ARG A 125 -12.68 3.80 -3.05
N ALA A 126 -12.91 5.07 -3.41
CA ALA A 126 -13.00 6.16 -2.44
C ALA A 126 -14.01 5.72 -1.40
N GLY A 127 -13.63 5.78 -0.12
CA GLY A 127 -14.51 5.33 0.95
C GLY A 127 -15.84 6.09 0.96
N VAL A 128 -16.86 5.56 0.28
CA VAL A 128 -18.27 5.84 0.54
C VAL A 128 -18.65 4.89 1.66
N LEU A 129 -18.50 5.32 2.91
CA LEU A 129 -19.30 4.88 4.04
C LEU A 129 -19.17 5.92 5.17
N GLY A 130 -20.26 6.65 5.40
CA GLY A 130 -20.68 7.21 6.70
C GLY A 130 -19.84 8.33 7.30
#